data_AF-A0A919ZHQ9-F1
#
_entry.id   AF-A0A919ZHQ9-F1
#
_cell.length_a   1.000
_cell.length_b   1.000
_cell.length_c   1.000
_cell.angle_alpha   90.00
_cell.angle_beta   90.00
_cell.angle_gamma   90.00
#
_symmetry.space_group_name_H-M   'P 1'
#
loop_
_entity.id
_entity.type
_entity.pdbx_description
1 polymer ?
#
loop_
_entity_poly.entity_id
_entity_poly.type
_entity_poly.pdbx_seq_one_letter_code
_entity_poly.pdbx_strand_id
1 'polypeptide(L)' 'MAKGNDLIRYITEQVVDYMEKPKEERKSQKKRKEPWQTKWFGMLPLGVSMWAKDKKKVRNKKKNQNTASDS' A
#
# COMPACT_ATOMS: atom_id res chain seq x y z
N MET A 1 -6.24 11.41 -19.82
CA MET A 1 -6.09 10.41 -18.72
C MET A 1 -4.69 10.52 -18.10
N ALA A 2 -4.28 11.69 -17.59
CA ALA A 2 -2.90 11.95 -17.13
C ALA A 2 -2.74 12.11 -15.60
N LYS A 3 -3.82 12.47 -14.88
CA LYS A 3 -3.77 12.79 -13.43
C LYS A 3 -3.25 11.65 -12.53
N GLY A 4 -3.37 10.40 -12.96
CA GLY A 4 -2.89 9.25 -12.17
C GLY A 4 -1.36 9.17 -12.11
N ASN A 5 -0.69 9.44 -13.25
CA ASN A 5 0.77 9.36 -13.32
C ASN A 5 1.46 10.49 -12.56
N ASP A 6 0.91 11.72 -12.64
CA ASP A 6 1.46 12.86 -11.91
C ASP A 6 1.37 12.67 -10.39
N LEU A 7 0.27 12.06 -9.92
CA LEU A 7 0.08 11.74 -8.51
C LEU A 7 1.07 10.67 -8.02
N ILE A 8 1.28 9.62 -8.82
CA ILE A 8 2.26 8.57 -8.50
C ILE A 8 3.65 9.18 -8.40
N ARG A 9 4.03 10.02 -9.38
CA ARG A 9 5.34 10.69 -9.41
C ARG A 9 5.58 11.54 -8.17
N TYR A 10 4.63 12.38 -7.80
CA TYR A 10 4.73 13.21 -6.59
C TYR A 10 4.87 12.38 -5.31
N ILE A 11 4.08 11.31 -5.17
CA ILE A 11 4.17 10.42 -4.01
C ILE A 11 5.53 9.72 -3.97
N THR A 12 6.04 9.26 -5.11
CA THR A 12 7.35 8.60 -5.17
C THR A 12 8.50 9.53 -4.82
N GLU A 13 8.48 10.79 -5.30
CA GLU A 13 9.50 11.80 -4.96
C GLU A 13 9.56 12.02 -3.45
N GLN A 14 8.40 12.23 -2.80
CA GLN A 14 8.32 12.42 -1.34
C GLN A 14 8.76 11.19 -0.52
N VAL A 15 8.50 9.99 -1.04
CA VAL A 15 8.88 8.73 -0.37
C VAL A 15 10.39 8.48 -0.48
N VAL A 16 11.01 8.79 -1.62
CA VAL A 16 12.46 8.69 -1.81
C VAL A 16 13.18 9.69 -0.92
N ASP A 17 12.74 10.96 -0.90
CA ASP A 17 13.32 11.99 -0.03
C ASP A 17 13.28 11.61 1.47
N TYR A 18 12.24 10.88 1.88
CA TYR A 18 12.11 10.37 3.25
C TYR A 18 12.98 9.13 3.52
N MET A 19 13.16 8.26 2.52
CA MET A 19 14.04 7.09 2.58
C MET A 19 15.51 7.48 2.64
N GLU A 20 15.90 8.52 1.92
CA GLU A 20 17.29 8.97 1.77
C GLU A 20 17.79 9.76 2.99
N LYS A 21 16.87 10.14 3.91
CA LYS A 21 17.17 10.75 5.22
C LYS A 21 17.06 9.78 6.41
N PRO A 22 17.67 8.59 6.45
CA PRO A 22 17.66 7.75 7.64
C PRO A 22 18.74 8.24 8.61
N LYS A 23 18.54 9.41 9.21
CA LYS A 23 19.22 9.93 10.41
C LYS A 23 20.56 9.25 10.76
N GLU A 24 21.61 9.64 10.05
CA GLU A 24 23.00 9.38 10.45
C GLU A 24 23.43 10.17 11.69
N GLU A 25 22.63 11.13 12.15
CA GLU A 25 23.02 11.98 13.27
C GLU A 25 22.53 11.43 14.62
N ARG A 26 23.46 10.79 15.34
CA ARG A 26 23.50 10.63 16.81
C ARG A 26 22.67 9.48 17.41
N LYS A 27 23.15 8.23 17.34
CA LYS A 27 22.85 7.20 18.38
C LYS A 27 23.69 5.92 18.24
N SER A 28 24.99 6.03 18.51
CA SER A 28 25.85 4.89 18.81
C SER A 28 25.50 4.17 20.13
N GLN A 29 24.43 4.53 20.86
CA GLN A 29 24.19 3.98 22.21
C GLN A 29 22.76 3.49 22.57
N LYS A 30 21.72 3.64 21.75
CA LYS A 30 20.39 3.09 22.11
C LYS A 30 19.68 2.50 20.91
N LYS A 31 19.78 1.17 20.80
CA LYS A 31 18.95 0.24 20.01
C LYS A 31 18.58 0.77 18.63
N ARG A 32 19.31 0.32 17.61
CA ARG A 32 19.03 0.53 16.18
C ARG A 32 17.51 0.41 15.96
N LYS A 33 16.83 1.55 15.85
CA LYS A 33 15.39 1.54 15.58
C LYS A 33 15.27 1.04 14.15
N GLU A 34 14.72 -0.15 13.99
CA GLU A 34 14.53 -0.74 12.67
C GLU A 34 13.79 0.26 11.76
N PRO A 35 14.19 0.35 10.48
CA PRO A 35 13.51 1.21 9.53
C PRO A 35 12.02 0.93 9.56
N TRP A 36 11.20 1.98 9.55
CA TRP A 36 9.75 1.83 9.49
C TRP A 36 9.34 0.95 8.29
N GLN A 37 10.08 1.06 7.19
CA GLN A 37 9.90 0.23 6.00
C GLN A 37 9.99 -1.25 6.35
N THR A 38 11.01 -1.66 7.10
CA THR A 38 11.20 -3.05 7.55
C THR A 38 10.05 -3.51 8.45
N LYS A 39 9.54 -2.63 9.33
CA LYS A 39 8.41 -2.95 10.21
C LYS A 39 7.10 -3.21 9.47
N TRP A 40 6.90 -2.52 8.34
CA TRP A 40 5.67 -2.62 7.55
C TRP A 40 5.82 -3.47 6.28
N PHE A 41 7.05 -3.82 5.90
CA PHE A 41 7.33 -4.83 4.88
C PHE A 41 6.71 -6.15 5.34
N GLY A 42 5.91 -6.79 4.49
CA GLY A 42 5.11 -7.96 4.87
C GLY A 42 3.70 -7.63 5.36
N MET A 43 3.51 -6.76 6.36
CA MET A 43 2.17 -6.36 6.82
C MET A 43 1.39 -5.57 5.76
N LEU A 44 2.09 -4.70 5.01
CA LEU A 44 1.48 -3.84 4.00
C LEU A 44 0.98 -4.64 2.77
N PRO A 45 1.77 -5.54 2.14
CA PRO A 45 1.26 -6.45 1.10
C PRO A 45 0.13 -7.37 1.58
N LEU A 46 0.20 -7.86 2.82
CA LEU A 46 -0.82 -8.73 3.41
C LEU A 46 -2.18 -8.01 3.53
N GLY A 47 -2.18 -6.79 4.07
CA GLY A 47 -3.39 -5.97 4.19
C GLY A 47 -4.02 -5.63 2.83
N VAL A 48 -3.19 -5.28 1.83
CA VAL A 48 -3.67 -5.03 0.46
C VAL A 48 -4.25 -6.29 -0.18
N SER A 49 -3.61 -7.45 0.01
CA SER A 49 -4.09 -8.74 -0.49
C SER A 49 -5.45 -9.13 0.11
N MET A 50 -5.62 -8.93 1.42
CA MET A 50 -6.89 -9.17 2.13
C MET A 50 -8.02 -8.30 1.54
N TRP A 51 -7.77 -6.99 1.42
CA TRP A 51 -8.74 -6.04 0.86
C TRP A 51 -9.12 -6.34 -0.60
N ALA A 52 -8.14 -6.72 -1.42
CA ALA A 52 -8.37 -7.11 -2.80
C ALA A 52 -9.24 -8.37 -2.92
N LYS A 53 -9.07 -9.34 -2.01
CA LYS A 53 -9.90 -10.55 -1.94
C LYS A 53 -11.34 -10.22 -1.55
N ASP A 54 -11.54 -9.35 -0.56
CA ASP A 54 -12.88 -8.92 -0.14
C ASP A 54 -13.62 -8.19 -1.25
N LYS A 55 -12.93 -7.30 -1.98
CA LYS A 55 -13.49 -6.63 -3.16
C LYS A 55 -13.86 -7.61 -4.29
N LYS A 56 -13.06 -8.65 -4.53
CA LYS A 56 -13.41 -9.72 -5.48
C LYS A 56 -14.66 -10.48 -5.06
N LYS A 57 -14.84 -10.77 -3.77
CA LYS A 57 -16.00 -11.48 -3.22
C LYS A 57 -17.29 -10.67 -3.40
N VAL A 58 -17.23 -9.36 -3.13
CA VAL A 58 -18.36 -8.42 -3.34
C VAL A 58 -18.71 -8.32 -4.83
N ARG A 59 -17.71 -8.27 -5.71
CA ARG A 59 -17.92 -8.20 -7.17
C ARG A 59 -18.55 -9.46 -7.74
N ASN A 60 -18.14 -10.64 -7.29
CA ASN A 60 -18.75 -11.90 -7.72
C ASN A 60 -20.21 -12.06 -7.24
N LYS A 61 -20.54 -11.56 -6.04
CA LYS A 61 -21.92 -11.61 -5.52
C LYS A 61 -22.89 -10.73 -6.33
N LYS A 62 -22.43 -9.58 -6.84
CA LYS A 62 -23.23 -8.75 -7.76
C LYS A 62 -23.44 -9.40 -9.13
N LYS A 63 -22.48 -10.20 -9.61
CA LYS A 63 -22.59 -10.84 -10.93
C LYS A 63 -23.68 -11.94 -10.99
N ASN A 64 -23.91 -12.66 -9.89
CA ASN A 64 -24.96 -13.68 -9.80
C ASN A 64 -26.38 -13.14 -9.54
N GLN A 65 -26.53 -11.90 -9.07
CA GLN A 65 -27.86 -11.31 -8.86
C GLN A 65 -28.44 -10.73 -10.16
N ASN A 66 -27.59 -10.20 -11.04
CA ASN A 66 -28.03 -9.61 -12.30
C ASN A 66 -28.41 -10.64 -13.37
N THR A 67 -28.00 -11.91 -13.23
CA THR A 67 -28.39 -13.00 -14.13
C THR A 67 -29.70 -13.68 -13.70
N ALA A 68 -30.22 -13.37 -12.51
CA ALA A 68 -31.47 -13.93 -11.98
C ALA A 68 -32.67 -12.98 -12.15
N SER A 69 -32.44 -11.73 -12.57
CA SER A 69 -33.48 -10.74 -12.86
C SER A 69 -33.83 -10.63 -14.35
N ASP A 70 -33.14 -11.39 -15.21
CA ASP A 70 -33.26 -11.37 -16.68
C ASP A 70 -33.79 -12.71 -17.23
N SER A 71 -34.42 -13.53 -16.38
CA SER A 71 -35.09 -14.80 -16.71
C SER A 71 -36.47 -14.88 -16.09
#